data_AF-A0A6N7W1Z2-F1
#
_entry.id   AF-A0A6N7W1Z2-F1
#
_cell.length_a   1.000
_cell.length_b   1.000
_cell.length_c   1.000
_cell.angle_alpha   90.00
_cell.angle_beta   90.00
_cell.angle_gamma   90.00
#
_symmetry.space_group_name_H-M   'P 1'
#
loop_
_entity.id
_entity.type
_entity.pdbx_description
1 polymer ?
#
loop_
_entity_poly.entity_id
_entity_poly.type
_entity_poly.pdbx_seq_one_letter_code
_entity_poly.pdbx_strand_id
1 'polypeptide(L)'
;MRNTNPPRVEIDVVESRRNAMRISWGIIGLASVIIGIILLVNPGVPGMIVTIALAIYALVAGIVAVTMAFISKQLQAWGRISYGAIGIACLVAGIVALANFGDFKEIVTWLLAITLGLVWLVDGGLSLYGYFSRSDTVWSLVFGIIAITAGVVLLIQPLWGYTFVVIYLGVALVILGLIRFYRAFVQPRDK
;
A
#
# COMPACT_ATOMS: atom_id res chain seq x y z
N MET A 1 -4.86 27.21 39.75
CA MET A 1 -5.19 26.87 38.33
C MET A 1 -4.07 25.97 37.82
N ARG A 2 -4.33 24.67 37.58
CA ARG A 2 -3.32 23.73 37.06
C ARG A 2 -3.14 24.03 35.57
N ASN A 3 -1.94 24.43 35.16
CA ASN A 3 -1.61 24.63 33.73
C ASN A 3 -1.73 23.29 33.02
N THR A 4 -2.72 23.15 32.13
CA THR A 4 -3.02 21.94 31.37
C THR A 4 -2.33 21.91 29.99
N ASN A 5 -1.47 22.88 29.67
CA ASN A 5 -0.74 22.83 28.41
C ASN A 5 0.27 21.68 28.43
N PRO A 6 0.25 20.79 27.41
CA PRO A 6 1.21 19.70 27.32
C PRO A 6 2.63 20.26 27.16
N PRO A 7 3.66 19.55 27.67
CA PRO A 7 5.05 19.97 27.51
C PRO A 7 5.43 20.03 26.02
N ARG A 8 6.27 21.01 25.63
CA ARG A 8 6.69 21.22 24.22
C ARG A 8 7.20 19.94 23.53
N VAL A 9 7.94 19.11 24.27
CA VAL A 9 8.48 17.83 23.79
C VAL A 9 7.37 16.88 23.30
N GLU A 10 6.21 16.87 23.94
CA GLU A 10 5.08 16.02 23.53
C GLU A 10 4.47 16.50 22.22
N ILE A 11 4.35 17.82 22.04
CA ILE A 11 3.86 18.45 20.80
C ILE A 11 4.80 18.12 19.64
N ASP A 12 6.11 18.27 19.83
CA ASP A 12 7.13 17.99 18.80
C ASP A 12 7.12 16.52 18.35
N VAL A 13 6.95 15.59 19.29
CA VAL A 13 6.87 14.15 19.00
C VAL A 13 5.57 13.81 18.24
N VAL A 14 4.44 14.38 18.64
CA VAL A 14 3.14 14.14 17.97
C VAL A 14 3.17 14.69 16.54
N GLU A 15 3.71 15.88 16.34
CA GLU A 15 3.84 16.51 15.03
C GLU A 15 4.81 15.76 14.11
N SER A 16 5.97 15.35 14.63
CA SER A 16 6.95 14.54 13.90
C SER A 16 6.35 13.21 13.42
N ARG A 17 5.62 12.49 14.29
CA ARG A 17 4.93 11.25 13.91
C ARG A 17 3.88 11.48 12.83
N ARG A 18 3.08 12.54 12.97
CA ARG A 18 2.04 12.90 11.99
C ARG A 18 2.65 13.22 10.62
N ASN A 19 3.74 13.97 10.59
CA ASN A 19 4.44 14.31 9.35
C ASN A 19 5.10 13.09 8.71
N ALA A 20 5.73 12.23 9.50
CA ALA A 20 6.28 10.96 9.02
C ALA A 20 5.20 10.08 8.39
N MET A 21 4.00 10.02 9.00
CA MET A 21 2.88 9.28 8.40
C MET A 21 2.51 9.86 7.03
N ARG A 22 2.32 11.18 6.92
CA ARG A 22 1.95 11.84 5.66
C ARG A 22 2.97 11.58 4.55
N ILE A 23 4.25 11.73 4.84
CA ILE A 23 5.32 11.52 3.87
C ILE A 23 5.32 10.08 3.37
N SER A 24 5.20 9.10 4.27
CA SER A 24 5.14 7.68 3.89
C SER A 24 3.96 7.35 2.96
N TRP A 25 2.76 7.87 3.27
CA TRP A 25 1.57 7.70 2.40
C TRP A 25 1.73 8.41 1.05
N GLY A 26 2.41 9.57 1.02
CA GLY A 26 2.74 10.29 -0.20
C GLY A 26 3.71 9.52 -1.10
N ILE A 27 4.76 8.94 -0.53
CA ILE A 27 5.78 8.17 -1.27
C ILE A 27 5.17 6.93 -1.93
N ILE A 28 4.42 6.12 -1.16
CA ILE A 28 3.77 4.93 -1.71
C ILE A 28 2.69 5.28 -2.73
N GLY A 29 1.98 6.40 -2.52
CA GLY A 29 1.00 6.93 -3.47
C GLY A 29 1.65 7.33 -4.80
N LEU A 30 2.74 8.09 -4.76
CA LEU A 30 3.46 8.49 -5.96
C LEU A 30 4.06 7.30 -6.71
N ALA A 31 4.69 6.37 -5.99
CA ALA A 31 5.25 5.16 -6.60
C ALA A 31 4.18 4.32 -7.31
N SER A 32 3.01 4.15 -6.68
CA SER A 32 1.89 3.41 -7.29
C SER A 32 1.34 4.09 -8.54
N VAL A 33 1.21 5.43 -8.57
CA VAL A 33 0.78 6.15 -9.77
C VAL A 33 1.77 5.96 -10.91
N ILE A 34 3.07 6.15 -10.66
CA ILE A 34 4.11 6.01 -11.69
C ILE A 34 4.08 4.60 -12.28
N ILE A 35 4.07 3.58 -11.43
CA ILE A 35 4.07 2.19 -11.87
C ILE A 35 2.77 1.85 -12.62
N GLY A 36 1.62 2.31 -12.13
CA GLY A 36 0.35 2.10 -12.79
C GLY A 36 0.32 2.69 -14.21
N ILE A 37 0.85 3.91 -14.38
CA ILE A 37 0.96 4.53 -15.71
C ILE A 37 1.88 3.70 -16.63
N ILE A 38 3.03 3.24 -16.14
CA ILE A 38 3.96 2.40 -16.94
C ILE A 38 3.25 1.15 -17.46
N LEU A 39 2.44 0.49 -16.62
CA LEU A 39 1.68 -0.70 -17.03
C LEU A 39 0.57 -0.39 -18.05
N LEU A 40 -0.06 0.77 -17.95
CA LEU A 40 -1.18 1.15 -18.82
C LEU A 40 -0.75 1.64 -20.21
N VAL A 41 0.45 2.22 -20.32
CA VAL A 41 0.99 2.68 -21.61
C VAL A 41 1.16 1.52 -22.59
N ASN A 42 1.56 0.34 -22.09
CA ASN A 42 1.65 -0.86 -22.90
C ASN A 42 1.21 -2.08 -22.07
N PRO A 43 -0.04 -2.54 -22.20
CA PRO A 43 -0.53 -3.69 -21.44
C PRO A 43 0.02 -5.03 -21.95
N GLY A 44 0.64 -5.05 -23.14
CA GLY A 44 1.35 -6.19 -23.70
C GLY A 44 2.84 -6.24 -23.33
N VAL A 45 3.26 -5.50 -22.30
CA VAL A 45 4.65 -5.56 -21.81
C VAL A 45 5.04 -6.99 -21.44
N PRO A 46 6.33 -7.35 -21.57
CA PRO A 46 6.81 -8.63 -21.06
C PRO A 46 6.52 -8.78 -19.56
N GLY A 47 6.16 -9.99 -19.14
CA GLY A 47 5.95 -10.33 -17.73
C GLY A 47 7.08 -9.87 -16.80
N MET A 48 8.33 -9.92 -17.30
CA MET A 48 9.51 -9.43 -16.58
C MET A 48 9.40 -7.96 -16.16
N ILE A 49 8.90 -7.08 -17.02
CA ILE A 49 8.75 -5.65 -16.69
C ILE A 49 7.70 -5.49 -15.58
N VAL A 50 6.60 -6.24 -15.68
CA VAL A 50 5.55 -6.24 -14.65
C VAL A 50 6.11 -6.74 -13.32
N THR A 51 6.84 -7.85 -13.31
CA THR A 51 7.48 -8.41 -12.12
C THR A 51 8.44 -7.39 -11.49
N ILE A 52 9.30 -6.74 -12.27
CA ILE A 52 10.24 -5.74 -11.75
C ILE A 52 9.49 -4.55 -11.15
N ALA A 53 8.47 -4.05 -11.86
CA ALA A 53 7.68 -2.92 -11.39
C ALA A 53 6.94 -3.25 -10.08
N LEU A 54 6.33 -4.43 -9.99
CA LEU A 54 5.67 -4.90 -8.77
C LEU A 54 6.64 -5.19 -7.63
N ALA A 55 7.85 -5.68 -7.93
CA ALA A 55 8.89 -5.86 -6.93
C ALA A 55 9.34 -4.52 -6.35
N ILE A 56 9.55 -3.50 -7.18
CA ILE A 56 9.86 -2.13 -6.73
C ILE A 56 8.72 -1.58 -5.86
N TYR A 57 7.47 -1.73 -6.31
CA TYR A 57 6.31 -1.35 -5.51
C TYR A 57 6.28 -2.06 -4.15
N ALA A 58 6.53 -3.39 -4.13
CA ALA A 58 6.57 -4.18 -2.92
C ALA A 58 7.67 -3.72 -1.96
N LEU A 59 8.85 -3.35 -2.46
CA LEU A 59 9.92 -2.80 -1.62
C LEU A 59 9.50 -1.47 -0.98
N VAL A 60 8.98 -0.54 -1.77
CA VAL A 60 8.50 0.76 -1.25
C VAL A 60 7.40 0.55 -0.22
N ALA A 61 6.42 -0.30 -0.53
CA ALA A 61 5.34 -0.65 0.38
C ALA A 61 5.84 -1.30 1.67
N GLY A 62 6.82 -2.20 1.56
CA GLY A 62 7.45 -2.89 2.68
C GLY A 62 8.16 -1.93 3.63
N ILE A 63 8.99 -1.01 3.10
CA ILE A 63 9.68 0.02 3.90
C ILE A 63 8.66 0.89 4.64
N VAL A 64 7.63 1.34 3.94
CA VAL A 64 6.56 2.18 4.51
C VAL A 64 5.81 1.43 5.61
N ALA A 65 5.40 0.18 5.38
CA ALA A 65 4.68 -0.63 6.35
C ALA A 65 5.51 -0.93 7.61
N VAL A 66 6.80 -1.26 7.45
CA VAL A 66 7.71 -1.44 8.58
C VAL A 66 7.86 -0.15 9.38
N THR A 67 8.06 0.98 8.70
CA THR A 67 8.17 2.30 9.34
C THR A 67 6.90 2.63 10.13
N MET A 68 5.72 2.37 9.56
CA MET A 68 4.43 2.55 10.23
C MET A 68 4.31 1.68 11.48
N ALA A 69 4.71 0.41 11.42
CA ALA A 69 4.65 -0.51 12.55
C ALA A 69 5.43 -0.02 13.79
N PHE A 70 6.52 0.72 13.58
CA PHE A 70 7.31 1.35 14.65
C PHE A 70 6.73 2.68 15.15
N ILE A 71 6.18 3.51 14.24
CA ILE A 71 5.64 4.84 14.58
C ILE A 71 4.31 4.74 15.33
N SER A 72 3.47 3.77 14.99
CA SER A 72 2.13 3.64 15.55
C SER A 72 2.10 2.85 16.86
N LYS A 73 2.59 3.43 17.97
CA LYS A 73 2.45 2.81 19.30
C LYS A 73 1.02 2.78 19.85
N GLN A 74 0.09 3.55 19.26
CA GLN A 74 -1.31 3.68 19.69
C GLN A 74 -2.34 2.92 18.83
N LEU A 75 -1.91 2.25 17.76
CA LEU A 75 -2.81 1.38 16.98
C LEU A 75 -3.15 0.13 17.80
N GLN A 76 -4.42 -0.26 17.82
CA GLN A 76 -4.93 -1.50 18.44
C GLN A 76 -3.99 -2.65 18.06
N ALA A 77 -3.58 -3.49 19.02
CA ALA A 77 -2.46 -4.45 18.88
C ALA A 77 -2.49 -5.28 17.58
N TRP A 78 -3.70 -5.62 17.11
CA TRP A 78 -3.97 -6.34 15.87
C TRP A 78 -3.49 -5.64 14.60
N GLY A 79 -3.59 -4.31 14.51
CA GLY A 79 -3.15 -3.54 13.33
C GLY A 79 -1.63 -3.39 13.24
N ARG A 80 -0.90 -3.43 14.35
CA ARG A 80 0.58 -3.34 14.33
C ARG A 80 1.21 -4.63 13.83
N ILE A 81 0.68 -5.77 14.27
CA ILE A 81 1.18 -7.09 13.89
C ILE A 81 0.99 -7.29 12.39
N SER A 82 -0.15 -6.87 11.83
CA SER A 82 -0.39 -6.95 10.40
C SER A 82 0.59 -6.10 9.60
N TYR A 83 0.79 -4.82 9.93
CA TYR A 83 1.73 -3.97 9.18
C TYR A 83 3.19 -4.44 9.28
N GLY A 84 3.61 -4.95 10.45
CA GLY A 84 4.94 -5.51 10.62
C GLY A 84 5.17 -6.77 9.76
N ALA A 85 4.27 -7.74 9.87
CA ALA A 85 4.37 -9.00 9.12
C ALA A 85 4.26 -8.78 7.61
N ILE A 86 3.29 -7.97 7.18
CA ILE A 86 3.08 -7.63 5.77
C ILE A 86 4.27 -6.84 5.22
N GLY A 87 4.80 -5.90 6.00
CA GLY A 87 5.96 -5.11 5.59
C GLY A 87 7.19 -5.99 5.33
N ILE A 88 7.47 -6.93 6.24
CA ILE A 88 8.57 -7.89 6.07
C ILE A 88 8.31 -8.80 4.86
N ALA A 89 7.09 -9.32 4.71
CA ALA A 89 6.73 -10.17 3.57
C ALA A 89 6.93 -9.43 2.24
N CYS A 90 6.52 -8.16 2.15
CA CYS A 90 6.74 -7.30 0.98
C CYS A 90 8.22 -7.08 0.67
N LEU A 91 9.04 -6.82 1.69
CA LEU A 91 10.48 -6.66 1.51
C LEU A 91 11.13 -7.95 0.99
N VAL A 92 10.82 -9.08 1.60
CA VAL A 92 11.36 -10.38 1.19
C VAL A 92 10.92 -10.71 -0.23
N ALA A 93 9.62 -10.56 -0.54
CA ALA A 93 9.09 -10.82 -1.87
C ALA A 93 9.73 -9.92 -2.94
N GLY A 94 9.90 -8.63 -2.66
CA GLY A 94 10.56 -7.68 -3.56
C GLY A 94 12.03 -8.02 -3.80
N ILE A 95 12.79 -8.31 -2.74
CA ILE A 95 14.22 -8.69 -2.85
C ILE A 95 14.38 -9.99 -3.63
N VAL A 96 13.61 -11.02 -3.28
CA VAL A 96 13.65 -12.33 -3.96
C VAL A 96 13.28 -12.17 -5.43
N ALA A 97 12.28 -11.34 -5.74
CA ALA A 97 11.87 -11.11 -7.12
C ALA A 97 12.97 -10.43 -7.95
N LEU A 98 13.63 -9.40 -7.41
CA LEU A 98 14.72 -8.71 -8.10
C LEU A 98 16.01 -9.53 -8.16
N ALA A 99 16.19 -10.51 -7.28
CA ALA A 99 17.34 -11.41 -7.33
C ALA A 99 17.15 -12.57 -8.33
N ASN A 100 15.91 -12.99 -8.60
CA ASN A 100 15.61 -14.23 -9.33
C ASN A 100 14.74 -14.04 -10.60
N PHE A 101 14.61 -12.81 -11.12
CA PHE A 101 13.74 -12.52 -12.27
C PHE A 101 14.17 -13.20 -13.60
N GLY A 102 15.39 -13.74 -13.67
CA GLY A 102 15.91 -14.46 -14.83
C GLY A 102 15.46 -15.92 -14.90
N ASP A 103 15.64 -16.67 -13.80
CA ASP A 103 15.58 -18.13 -13.78
C ASP A 103 14.24 -18.70 -13.27
N PHE A 104 13.57 -18.01 -12.34
CA PHE A 104 12.36 -18.50 -11.66
C PHE A 104 11.13 -17.63 -11.90
N LYS A 105 10.93 -17.20 -13.15
CA LYS A 105 9.91 -16.21 -13.53
C LYS A 105 8.50 -16.53 -13.02
N GLU A 106 8.09 -17.79 -13.13
CA GLU A 106 6.76 -18.22 -12.73
C GLU A 106 6.59 -18.12 -11.21
N ILE A 107 7.44 -18.80 -10.44
CA ILE A 107 7.39 -18.83 -8.97
C ILE A 107 7.49 -17.41 -8.38
N VAL A 108 8.38 -16.57 -8.92
CA VAL A 108 8.54 -15.17 -8.50
C VAL A 108 7.27 -14.36 -8.74
N THR A 109 6.63 -14.56 -9.90
CA THR A 109 5.38 -13.86 -10.22
C THR A 109 4.27 -14.27 -9.25
N TRP A 110 4.16 -15.56 -8.93
CA TRP A 110 3.23 -16.05 -7.93
C TRP A 110 3.49 -15.50 -6.53
N LEU A 111 4.76 -15.47 -6.11
CA LEU A 111 5.15 -14.89 -4.83
C LEU A 111 4.70 -13.43 -4.71
N LEU A 112 4.96 -12.61 -5.74
CA LEU A 112 4.54 -11.21 -5.75
C LEU A 112 3.02 -11.07 -5.79
N ALA A 113 2.33 -11.84 -6.64
CA ALA A 113 0.88 -11.77 -6.75
C ALA A 113 0.18 -12.12 -5.42
N ILE A 114 0.64 -13.18 -4.75
CA ILE A 114 0.09 -13.59 -3.44
C ILE A 114 0.40 -12.52 -2.39
N THR A 115 1.65 -12.07 -2.31
CA THR A 115 2.07 -11.09 -1.31
C THR A 115 1.29 -9.78 -1.47
N LEU A 116 1.28 -9.21 -2.67
CA LEU A 116 0.57 -7.95 -2.96
C LEU A 116 -0.94 -8.12 -2.86
N GLY A 117 -1.47 -9.27 -3.27
CA GLY A 117 -2.88 -9.61 -3.12
C GLY A 117 -3.33 -9.54 -1.65
N LEU A 118 -2.58 -10.19 -0.76
CA LEU A 118 -2.85 -10.16 0.68
C LEU A 118 -2.70 -8.76 1.28
N VAL A 119 -1.67 -8.00 0.87
CA VAL A 119 -1.47 -6.61 1.32
C VAL A 119 -2.71 -5.77 1.03
N TRP A 120 -3.22 -5.83 -0.21
CA TRP A 120 -4.37 -5.03 -0.61
C TRP A 120 -5.69 -5.49 0.00
N LEU A 121 -5.86 -6.78 0.27
CA LEU A 121 -6.99 -7.25 1.06
C LEU A 121 -7.00 -6.64 2.46
N VAL A 122 -5.84 -6.61 3.13
CA VAL A 122 -5.73 -6.04 4.48
C VAL A 122 -5.91 -4.53 4.48
N ASP A 123 -5.24 -3.81 3.58
CA ASP A 123 -5.41 -2.37 3.41
C ASP A 123 -6.86 -2.00 3.10
N GLY A 124 -7.52 -2.78 2.24
CA GLY A 124 -8.91 -2.58 1.89
C GLY A 124 -9.85 -2.82 3.06
N GLY A 125 -9.65 -3.91 3.81
CA GLY A 125 -10.41 -4.21 5.03
C GLY A 125 -10.27 -3.13 6.11
N LEU A 126 -9.04 -2.64 6.34
CA LEU A 126 -8.78 -1.56 7.28
C LEU A 126 -9.44 -0.25 6.85
N SER A 127 -9.43 0.06 5.55
CA SER A 127 -10.10 1.24 5.00
C SER A 127 -11.62 1.18 5.17
N LEU A 128 -12.23 0.01 4.93
CA LEU A 128 -13.66 -0.19 5.16
C LEU A 128 -14.02 -0.10 6.65
N TYR A 129 -13.20 -0.65 7.54
CA TYR A 129 -13.39 -0.51 8.99
C TYR A 129 -13.37 0.96 9.44
N GLY A 130 -12.44 1.75 8.89
CA GLY A 130 -12.38 3.20 9.12
C GLY A 130 -13.66 3.94 8.69
N TYR A 131 -14.25 3.53 7.57
CA TYR A 131 -15.54 4.07 7.09
C TYR A 131 -16.69 3.73 8.04
N PHE A 132 -16.84 2.46 8.45
CA PHE A 132 -17.92 2.03 9.33
C PHE A 132 -17.83 2.61 10.75
N SER A 133 -16.62 2.91 11.23
CA SER A 133 -16.39 3.55 12.53
C SER A 133 -16.68 5.06 12.55
N ARG A 134 -17.28 5.63 11.49
CA ARG A 134 -17.59 7.07 11.31
C ARG A 134 -16.38 8.00 11.39
N SER A 135 -15.18 7.46 11.20
CA SER A 135 -13.92 8.21 11.31
C SER A 135 -13.46 8.81 9.96
N ASP A 136 -14.13 8.47 8.86
CA ASP A 136 -13.60 8.72 7.51
C ASP A 136 -14.65 9.06 6.44
N THR A 137 -14.16 9.66 5.35
CA THR A 137 -14.92 10.15 4.19
C THR A 137 -15.24 9.01 3.19
N VAL A 138 -16.16 9.25 2.25
CA VAL A 138 -16.50 8.38 1.10
C VAL A 138 -15.27 7.80 0.39
N TRP A 139 -14.13 8.51 0.40
CA TRP A 139 -12.85 8.05 -0.13
C TRP A 139 -12.33 6.73 0.47
N SER A 140 -12.60 6.47 1.76
CA SER A 140 -12.20 5.21 2.40
C SER A 140 -13.04 4.03 1.94
N LEU A 141 -14.31 4.25 1.58
CA LEU A 141 -15.16 3.23 0.98
C LEU A 141 -14.65 2.87 -0.43
N VAL A 142 -14.40 3.88 -1.27
CA VAL A 142 -13.90 3.69 -2.64
C VAL A 142 -12.56 2.97 -2.63
N PHE A 143 -11.61 3.44 -1.80
CA PHE A 143 -10.30 2.80 -1.64
C PHE A 143 -10.45 1.34 -1.19
N GLY A 144 -11.32 1.10 -0.19
CA GLY A 144 -11.54 -0.24 0.36
C GLY A 144 -12.01 -1.24 -0.68
N ILE A 145 -13.02 -0.86 -1.48
CA ILE A 145 -13.58 -1.71 -2.52
C ILE A 145 -12.53 -2.02 -3.60
N ILE A 146 -11.81 -1.00 -4.08
CA ILE A 146 -10.81 -1.16 -5.13
C ILE A 146 -9.64 -2.02 -4.64
N ALA A 147 -9.16 -1.79 -3.42
CA ALA A 147 -8.06 -2.57 -2.84
C ALA A 147 -8.46 -4.04 -2.67
N ILE A 148 -9.67 -4.32 -2.17
CA ILE A 148 -10.15 -5.70 -2.01
C ILE A 148 -10.26 -6.40 -3.37
N THR A 149 -10.90 -5.75 -4.33
CA THR A 149 -11.10 -6.33 -5.66
C THR A 149 -9.77 -6.57 -6.37
N ALA A 150 -8.81 -5.64 -6.26
CA ALA A 150 -7.46 -5.84 -6.76
C ALA A 150 -6.70 -6.97 -6.07
N GLY A 151 -6.87 -7.08 -4.74
CA GLY A 151 -6.31 -8.19 -3.98
C GLY A 151 -6.82 -9.54 -4.45
N VAL A 152 -8.15 -9.67 -4.63
CA VAL A 152 -8.77 -10.89 -5.15
C VAL A 152 -8.27 -11.20 -6.57
N VAL A 153 -8.29 -10.23 -7.49
CA VAL A 153 -7.86 -10.43 -8.89
C VAL A 153 -6.41 -10.96 -8.96
N LEU A 154 -5.51 -10.46 -8.11
CA LEU A 154 -4.13 -10.98 -8.05
C LEU A 154 -4.04 -12.41 -7.51
N LEU A 155 -4.82 -12.76 -6.49
CA LEU A 155 -4.79 -14.10 -5.88
C LEU A 155 -5.33 -15.18 -6.82
N ILE A 156 -6.31 -14.83 -7.65
CA ILE A 156 -6.87 -15.72 -8.67
C ILE A 156 -6.40 -15.37 -10.09
N GLN A 157 -5.21 -14.74 -10.23
CA GLN A 157 -4.62 -14.37 -11.52
C GLN A 157 -4.66 -15.45 -12.63
N PRO A 158 -4.53 -16.77 -12.37
CA PRO A 158 -4.47 -17.78 -13.44
C PRO A 158 -5.79 -18.01 -14.12
N LEU A 159 -6.89 -17.64 -13.46
CA LEU A 159 -8.23 -17.72 -14.01
C LEU A 159 -8.49 -16.59 -15.02
N TRP A 160 -7.61 -15.58 -15.06
CA TRP A 160 -7.73 -14.41 -15.90
C TRP A 160 -6.65 -14.39 -16.99
N GLY A 161 -6.89 -13.65 -18.06
CA GLY A 161 -5.87 -13.39 -19.07
C GLY A 161 -4.79 -12.44 -18.56
N TYR A 162 -3.54 -12.67 -18.96
CA TYR A 162 -2.40 -11.83 -18.59
C TYR A 162 -2.67 -10.33 -18.82
N THR A 163 -3.11 -9.96 -20.03
CA THR A 163 -3.40 -8.57 -20.41
C THR A 163 -4.49 -7.94 -19.52
N PHE A 164 -5.51 -8.72 -19.16
CA PHE A 164 -6.56 -8.24 -18.27
C PHE A 164 -5.99 -7.90 -16.89
N VAL A 165 -5.19 -8.81 -16.31
CA VAL A 165 -4.55 -8.58 -15.01
C VAL A 165 -3.67 -7.34 -15.06
N VAL A 166 -2.85 -7.16 -16.10
CA VAL A 166 -1.96 -5.99 -16.23
C VAL A 166 -2.74 -4.68 -16.33
N ILE A 167 -3.79 -4.62 -17.14
CA ILE A 167 -4.63 -3.41 -17.27
C ILE A 167 -5.32 -3.13 -15.94
N TYR A 168 -5.96 -4.13 -15.35
CA TYR A 168 -6.68 -3.99 -14.10
C TYR A 168 -5.74 -3.50 -12.99
N LEU A 169 -4.55 -4.10 -12.90
CA LEU A 169 -3.51 -3.75 -11.94
C LEU A 169 -3.01 -2.31 -12.13
N GLY A 170 -2.79 -1.90 -13.38
CA GLY A 170 -2.41 -0.53 -13.72
C GLY A 170 -3.47 0.48 -13.28
N VAL A 171 -4.74 0.24 -13.60
CA VAL A 171 -5.86 1.10 -13.18
C VAL A 171 -5.97 1.16 -11.66
N ALA A 172 -5.93 0.00 -10.98
CA ALA A 172 -6.02 -0.07 -9.53
C ALA A 172 -4.88 0.71 -8.87
N LEU A 173 -3.63 0.54 -9.33
CA LEU A 173 -2.47 1.25 -8.81
C LEU A 173 -2.59 2.78 -8.98
N VAL A 174 -3.06 3.24 -10.14
CA VAL A 174 -3.28 4.68 -10.36
C VAL A 174 -4.34 5.21 -9.40
N ILE A 175 -5.50 4.58 -9.30
CA ILE A 175 -6.60 5.08 -8.45
C ILE A 175 -6.20 5.04 -6.97
N LEU A 176 -5.68 3.91 -6.49
CA LEU A 176 -5.24 3.76 -5.10
C LEU A 176 -4.11 4.75 -4.78
N GLY A 177 -3.19 4.96 -5.72
CA GLY A 177 -2.09 5.90 -5.58
C GLY A 177 -2.55 7.35 -5.50
N LEU A 178 -3.49 7.77 -6.35
CA LEU A 178 -4.09 9.10 -6.33
C LEU A 178 -4.85 9.34 -5.01
N ILE A 179 -5.62 8.37 -4.53
CA ILE A 179 -6.32 8.49 -3.24
C ILE A 179 -5.33 8.65 -2.10
N ARG A 180 -4.27 7.83 -2.06
CA ARG A 180 -3.21 7.92 -1.01
C ARG A 180 -2.51 9.27 -1.05
N PHE A 181 -2.17 9.76 -2.24
CA PHE A 181 -1.56 11.07 -2.42
C PHE A 181 -2.49 12.20 -1.97
N TYR A 182 -3.75 12.18 -2.41
CA TYR A 182 -4.76 13.14 -1.99
C TYR A 182 -4.93 13.18 -0.46
N ARG A 183 -5.03 12.00 0.19
CA ARG A 183 -5.18 11.91 1.66
C ARG A 183 -3.94 12.40 2.41
N ALA A 184 -2.75 12.27 1.83
CA ALA A 184 -1.51 12.72 2.46
C ALA A 184 -1.39 14.24 2.51
N PHE A 185 -1.86 14.95 1.47
CA PHE A 185 -1.61 16.37 1.28
C PHE A 185 -2.85 17.27 1.35
N VAL A 186 -4.00 16.80 0.88
CA VAL A 186 -5.17 17.66 0.67
C VAL A 186 -6.14 17.62 1.84
N GLN A 187 -6.31 16.48 2.52
CA GLN A 187 -7.32 16.38 3.58
C GLN A 187 -6.92 17.23 4.81
N PRO A 188 -7.61 18.37 5.08
CA PRO A 188 -7.39 19.17 6.26
C PRO A 188 -7.99 18.41 7.46
N ARG A 189 -7.25 18.28 8.56
CA ARG A 189 -7.74 17.61 9.77
C ARG A 189 -8.20 18.64 10.77
N ASP A 190 -9.45 19.06 10.64
CA ASP A 190 -10.17 19.68 11.74
C ASP A 190 -11.11 18.64 12.38
N LYS A 191 -10.63 18.10 13.50
CA LYS A 191 -11.29 17.91 14.80
C LYS A 191 -10.76 16.67 15.52
#